data_AF-Q60259-F1
#
_entry.id   AF-Q60259-F1
#
_cell.length_a   1.000
_cell.length_b   1.000
_cell.length_c   1.000
_cell.angle_alpha   90.00
_cell.angle_beta   90.00
_cell.angle_gamma   90.00
#
_symmetry.space_group_name_H-M   'P 1'
#
loop_
_entity.id
_entity.type
_entity.pdbx_description
1 polymer ?
#
loop_
_entity_poly.entity_id
_entity_poly.type
_entity_poly.pdbx_seq_one_letter_code
_entity_poly.pdbx_strand_id
1 'polypeptide(L)' 'MLELRSLSIRGGIAVLECGRRCISAINLKTGDKIWEFKTEWDIESISIKDNRVMLKCNGRRHIYIDLKTGRKIRELIIL' A
#
# COMPACT_ATOMS: atom_id res chain seq x y z
N MET A 1 10.41 -14.70 -9.09
CA MET A 1 9.59 -14.96 -7.90
C MET A 1 9.46 -13.62 -7.17
N LEU A 2 8.28 -13.00 -7.20
CA LEU A 2 8.03 -11.76 -6.47
C LEU A 2 7.76 -12.17 -5.02
N GLU A 3 8.79 -12.21 -4.19
CA GLU A 3 8.59 -12.43 -2.75
C GLU A 3 7.69 -11.32 -2.23
N LEU A 4 6.64 -11.68 -1.48
CA LEU A 4 5.81 -10.71 -0.78
C LEU A 4 6.69 -10.00 0.25
N ARG A 5 7.19 -8.80 -0.09
CA ARG A 5 8.13 -8.06 0.79
C ARG A 5 7.42 -7.37 1.94
N SER A 6 6.17 -7.00 1.75
CA SER A 6 5.40 -6.29 2.77
C SER A 6 3.90 -6.51 2.57
N LEU A 7 3.19 -6.70 3.69
CA LEU A 7 1.74 -6.68 3.75
C LEU A 7 1.29 -6.06 5.07
N SER A 8 0.14 -5.40 5.06
CA SER A 8 -0.53 -4.89 6.25
C SER A 8 -2.01 -5.21 6.17
N ILE A 9 -2.61 -5.58 7.30
CA ILE A 9 -4.01 -5.99 7.37
C ILE A 9 -4.77 -5.05 8.31
N ARG A 10 -5.99 -4.67 7.92
CA ARG A 10 -6.94 -3.99 8.81
C ARG A 10 -8.35 -4.47 8.52
N GLY A 11 -8.99 -5.03 9.54
CA GLY A 11 -10.31 -5.63 9.40
C GLY A 11 -10.30 -6.71 8.31
N GLY A 12 -11.26 -6.65 7.38
CA GLY A 12 -11.36 -7.58 6.25
C GLY A 12 -10.54 -7.18 5.02
N ILE A 13 -9.57 -6.27 5.12
CA ILE A 13 -8.76 -5.81 3.99
C ILE A 13 -7.28 -6.08 4.26
N ALA A 14 -6.61 -6.71 3.31
CA ALA A 14 -5.15 -6.80 3.25
C ALA A 14 -4.62 -5.88 2.17
N VAL A 15 -3.56 -5.13 2.47
CA VAL A 15 -2.80 -4.37 1.48
C VAL A 15 -1.41 -5.00 1.37
N LEU A 16 -1.03 -5.40 0.17
CA LEU A 16 0.20 -6.16 -0.08
C LEU A 16 0.87 -5.71 -1.38
N GLU A 17 2.17 -5.94 -1.50
CA GLU A 17 2.89 -5.70 -2.74
C GLU A 17 2.45 -6.68 -3.84
N CYS A 18 2.00 -6.14 -4.98
CA CYS A 18 1.56 -6.91 -6.16
C CYS A 18 2.65 -7.06 -7.24
N GLY A 19 3.83 -6.54 -6.98
CA GLY A 19 4.94 -6.48 -7.95
C GLY A 19 5.83 -5.29 -7.67
N ARG A 20 6.79 -5.05 -8.56
CA ARG A 20 7.68 -3.88 -8.42
C ARG A 20 6.84 -2.61 -8.38
N ARG A 21 7.00 -1.84 -7.29
CA ARG A 21 6.41 -0.51 -7.13
C ARG A 21 4.87 -0.51 -7.25
N CYS A 22 4.24 -1.62 -6.84
CA CYS A 22 2.81 -1.88 -6.93
C CYS A 22 2.30 -2.38 -5.58
N ILE A 23 1.21 -1.79 -5.08
CA ILE A 23 0.42 -2.38 -3.99
C ILE A 23 -1.01 -2.67 -4.45
N SER A 24 -1.63 -3.68 -3.86
CA SER A 24 -3.04 -4.01 -4.07
C SER A 24 -3.73 -4.16 -2.73
N ALA A 25 -4.97 -3.67 -2.64
CA ALA A 25 -5.88 -4.02 -1.56
C ALA A 25 -6.76 -5.19 -1.97
N ILE A 26 -6.83 -6.20 -1.11
CA ILE A 26 -7.58 -7.43 -1.31
C ILE A 26 -8.65 -7.55 -0.22
N ASN A 27 -9.87 -7.89 -0.62
CA ASN A 27 -10.93 -8.26 0.30
C ASN A 27 -10.64 -9.67 0.83
N LEU A 28 -10.41 -9.81 2.13
CA LEU A 28 -10.06 -11.08 2.76
C LEU A 28 -11.21 -12.09 2.81
N LYS A 29 -12.46 -11.62 2.68
CA LYS A 29 -13.64 -12.51 2.65
C LYS A 29 -13.81 -13.16 1.29
N THR A 30 -13.60 -12.41 0.20
CA THR A 30 -13.89 -12.88 -1.17
C THR A 30 -12.64 -13.23 -1.96
N GLY A 31 -11.47 -12.74 -1.55
CA GLY A 31 -10.23 -12.83 -2.31
C GLY A 31 -10.11 -11.79 -3.43
N ASP A 32 -11.13 -10.95 -3.63
CA ASP A 32 -11.16 -10.00 -4.75
C ASP A 32 -10.26 -8.79 -4.52
N LYS A 33 -9.65 -8.31 -5.60
CA LYS A 33 -8.93 -7.04 -5.60
C LYS A 33 -9.92 -5.88 -5.50
N ILE A 34 -9.77 -5.05 -4.47
CA ILE A 34 -10.55 -3.83 -4.24
C ILE A 34 -9.99 -2.69 -5.10
N TRP A 35 -8.68 -2.49 -5.02
CA TRP A 35 -7.98 -1.48 -5.81
C TRP A 35 -6.50 -1.83 -5.96
N GLU A 36 -5.84 -1.17 -6.90
CA GLU A 36 -4.40 -1.24 -7.14
C GLU A 36 -3.83 0.18 -7.16
N PHE A 37 -2.63 0.34 -6.60
CA PHE A 37 -1.90 1.61 -6.63
C PHE A 37 -0.46 1.36 -7.07
N LYS A 38 -0.06 2.07 -8.12
CA LYS A 38 1.32 2.07 -8.63
C LYS A 38 2.04 3.32 -8.16
N THR A 39 3.30 3.17 -7.80
CA THR A 39 4.21 4.26 -7.45
C THR A 39 5.41 4.23 -8.39
N GLU A 40 6.09 5.36 -8.53
CA GLU A 40 7.34 5.43 -9.28
C GLU A 40 8.56 4.97 -8.47
N TRP A 41 8.37 4.78 -7.15
CA TRP A 41 9.42 4.52 -6.17
C TRP A 41 9.35 3.10 -5.62
N ASP A 42 10.50 2.53 -5.23
CA ASP A 42 10.50 1.23 -4.56
C ASP A 42 9.84 1.33 -3.19
N ILE A 43 8.99 0.35 -2.88
CA ILE A 43 8.26 0.25 -1.63
C ILE A 43 9.14 -0.49 -0.64
N GLU A 44 9.32 0.10 0.54
CA GLU A 44 10.11 -0.48 1.63
C GLU A 44 9.22 -1.06 2.72
N SER A 45 8.07 -0.43 2.96
CA SER A 45 7.13 -0.89 3.98
C SER A 45 5.73 -0.37 3.73
N ILE A 46 4.74 -1.20 4.07
CA ILE A 46 3.32 -0.86 4.08
C ILE A 46 2.83 -0.87 5.53
N SER A 47 2.09 0.16 5.94
CA SER A 47 1.40 0.20 7.23
C SER A 47 0.00 0.75 7.07
N ILE A 48 -0.95 0.26 7.87
CA ILE A 48 -2.32 0.77 7.88
C ILE A 48 -2.65 1.33 9.27
N LYS A 49 -3.16 2.55 9.31
CA LYS A 49 -3.77 3.15 10.50
C LYS A 49 -5.09 3.78 10.12
N ASP A 50 -6.15 3.34 10.78
CA ASP A 50 -7.52 3.74 10.48
C ASP A 50 -7.82 3.58 8.98
N ASN A 51 -8.38 4.59 8.33
CA ASN A 51 -8.70 4.52 6.89
C ASN A 51 -7.54 4.98 5.99
N ARG A 52 -6.29 4.88 6.46
CA ARG A 52 -5.11 5.32 5.70
C ARG A 52 -4.07 4.22 5.59
N VAL A 53 -3.56 4.02 4.39
CA VAL A 53 -2.35 3.26 4.10
C VAL A 53 -1.20 4.25 4.04
N MET A 54 -0.10 3.93 4.71
CA MET A 54 1.17 4.63 4.60
C MET A 54 2.17 3.71 3.90
N LEU A 55 2.76 4.22 2.83
CA LEU A 55 3.91 3.61 2.16
C LEU A 55 5.16 4.39 2.50
N LYS A 56 6.21 3.68 2.89
CA LYS A 56 7.57 4.23 2.90
C LYS A 56 8.23 3.81 1.59
N CYS A 57 8.82 4.77 0.91
CA CYS A 57 9.48 4.57 -0.39
C CYS A 57 10.86 5.23 -0.41
N ASN A 58 11.86 4.55 -0.99
CA ASN A 58 13.23 5.04 -1.20
C ASN A 58 13.80 5.85 -0.01
N GLY A 59 13.64 5.34 1.21
CA GLY A 59 14.18 5.84 2.46
C GLY A 59 13.51 7.10 3.03
N ARG A 60 13.08 8.03 2.16
CA ARG A 60 12.68 9.40 2.53
C ARG A 60 11.29 9.81 2.06
N ARG A 61 10.64 9.02 1.20
CA ARG A 61 9.29 9.31 0.70
C ARG A 61 8.25 8.56 1.51
N HIS A 62 7.19 9.26 1.85
CA HIS A 62 6.01 8.71 2.49
C HIS A 62 4.78 9.03 1.64
N ILE A 63 4.07 8.01 1.19
CA ILE A 63 2.82 8.17 0.43
C ILE A 63 1.68 7.73 1.34
N TYR A 64 0.69 8.62 1.48
CA TYR A 64 -0.56 8.32 2.20
C TYR A 64 -1.65 8.08 1.19
N ILE A 65 -2.36 6.96 1.34
CA ILE A 65 -3.41 6.50 0.44
C ILE A 65 -4.68 6.26 1.25
N ASP A 66 -5.83 6.63 0.72
CA ASP A 66 -7.12 6.32 1.31
C ASP A 66 -7.42 4.82 1.18
N LEU A 67 -7.60 4.13 2.31
CA LEU A 67 -7.77 2.67 2.34
C LEU A 67 -9.01 2.20 1.57
N LYS A 68 -10.07 3.02 1.51
CA LYS A 68 -11.33 2.64 0.87
C LYS A 68 -11.27 2.75 -0.64
N THR A 69 -10.60 3.78 -1.16
CA THR A 69 -10.63 4.14 -2.58
C THR A 69 -9.32 3.85 -3.31
N GLY A 70 -8.22 3.60 -2.60
CA GLY A 70 -6.89 3.43 -3.20
C GLY A 70 -6.30 4.72 -3.77
N ARG A 71 -6.92 5.88 -3.51
CA ARG A 71 -6.46 7.17 -4.03
C ARG A 71 -5.36 7.75 -3.15
N LYS A 72 -4.30 8.26 -3.77
CA LYS A 72 -3.25 9.03 -3.09
C LYS A 72 -3.89 10.26 -2.43
N ILE A 73 -3.75 10.35 -1.11
CA ILE A 73 -4.14 11.52 -0.31
C ILE A 73 -3.01 12.55 -0.40
N ARG A 74 -1.77 12.12 -0.14
CA ARG A 74 -0.60 12.99 -0.12
C ARG A 74 0.70 12.21 -0.31
N GLU A 75 1.71 12.92 -0.77
CA GLU A 75 3.10 12.47 -0.78
C GLU A 75 3.94 13.46 0.01
N LEU A 76 4.83 12.93 0.85
CA LEU A 76 5.77 13.67 1.67
C LEU A 76 7.19 13.21 1.35
N ILE A 77 8.10 14.16 1.25
CA ILE A 77 9.54 13.91 1.22
C ILE A 77 10.09 14.49 2.52
N ILE A 78 10.69 13.64 3.34
CA ILE A 78 11.35 14.06 4.58
C ILE A 78 12.83 14.30 4.23
N LEU A 79 13.28 15.55 4.41
CA LEU A 79 14.64 15.99 4.12
C LEU A 79 15.57 15.69 5.28
#